data_AF-A0A067PCM4-F1
#
_entry.id   AF-A0A067PCM4-F1
#
_cell.length_a   1.000
_cell.length_b   1.000
_cell.length_c   1.000
_cell.angle_alpha   90.00
_cell.angle_beta   90.00
_cell.angle_gamma   90.00
#
_symmetry.space_group_name_H-M   'P 1'
#
loop_
_entity.id
_entity.type
_entity.pdbx_description
1 polymer ?
#
loop_
_entity_poly.entity_id
_entity_poly.type
_entity_poly.pdbx_seq_one_letter_code
_entity_poly.pdbx_strand_id
1 'polypeptide(L)'
;MVHRPPDTRLLNNLITNELSYSKHLHSLLTLSSSSQAAFSAYASASSQDLARVIVNVAACLSGADDALADYAGAVDEWRDGLARIKSAEEELGLILRDREIFVTRLLKASKPQKANRDSLINLGLSNIRASLSETSLSSPSHHPASSPSSSTQLTKLATAQAELQACEGHLARKELELEHLRSSIVRQGLEGRLRALIRCAEIWRVVGGEGLGVLGFGGHEKVGMANGHVVIGVVGEEGVVVVVG
;
A
#
# COMPACT_ATOMS: atom_id res chain seq x y z
N MET A 1 -8.15 23.21 -3.12
CA MET A 1 -8.02 21.94 -2.38
C MET A 1 -6.73 22.00 -1.58
N VAL A 2 -6.76 21.72 -0.28
CA VAL A 2 -5.55 21.71 0.55
C VAL A 2 -4.88 20.35 0.35
N HIS A 3 -3.71 20.32 -0.30
CA HIS A 3 -2.93 19.09 -0.47
C HIS A 3 -2.50 18.60 0.91
N ARG A 4 -3.23 17.62 1.45
CA ARG A 4 -2.87 16.98 2.72
C ARG A 4 -2.10 15.70 2.40
N PRO A 5 -0.85 15.56 2.90
CA PRO A 5 -0.12 14.32 2.74
C PRO A 5 -0.89 13.15 3.37
N PRO A 6 -0.88 11.97 2.75
CA PRO A 6 -1.39 10.75 3.38
C PRO A 6 -0.69 10.47 4.71
N ASP A 7 -1.41 9.88 5.67
CA ASP A 7 -0.78 9.42 6.92
C ASP A 7 -0.01 8.10 6.68
N THR A 8 1.23 8.24 6.23
CA THR A 8 2.14 7.12 5.93
C THR A 8 2.41 6.24 7.18
N ARG A 9 2.10 6.71 8.40
CA ARG A 9 2.33 5.94 9.63
C ARG A 9 1.36 4.77 9.75
N LEU A 10 0.10 4.98 9.36
CA LEU A 10 -0.93 3.94 9.42
C LEU A 10 -0.65 2.82 8.41
N LEU A 11 -0.26 3.17 7.18
CA LEU A 11 0.11 2.19 6.18
C LEU A 11 1.34 1.37 6.60
N ASN A 12 2.37 2.04 7.16
CA ASN A 12 3.53 1.33 7.71
C ASN A 12 3.17 0.37 8.85
N ASN A 13 2.26 0.77 9.74
CA ASN A 13 1.77 -0.10 10.81
C ASN A 13 1.05 -1.33 10.24
N LEU A 14 0.18 -1.16 9.26
CA LEU A 14 -0.49 -2.27 8.58
C LEU A 14 0.52 -3.22 7.92
N ILE A 15 1.47 -2.69 7.13
CA ILE A 15 2.52 -3.49 6.48
C ILE A 15 3.32 -4.29 7.52
N THR A 16 3.65 -3.68 8.65
CA THR A 16 4.41 -4.34 9.72
C THR A 16 3.63 -5.51 10.32
N ASN A 17 2.34 -5.32 10.58
CA ASN A 17 1.48 -6.37 11.13
C ASN A 17 1.25 -7.50 10.12
N GLU A 18 0.99 -7.18 8.84
CA GLU A 18 0.83 -8.18 7.78
C GLU A 18 2.11 -8.98 7.55
N LEU A 19 3.28 -8.33 7.62
CA LEU A 19 4.57 -9.03 7.57
C LEU A 19 4.74 -10.00 8.74
N SER A 20 4.38 -9.58 9.96
CA SER A 20 4.42 -10.45 11.13
C SER A 20 3.48 -11.64 10.97
N TYR A 21 2.24 -11.39 10.52
CA TYR A 21 1.25 -12.43 10.29
C TYR A 21 1.72 -13.46 9.25
N SER A 22 2.20 -13.02 8.09
CA SER A 22 2.78 -13.90 7.06
C SER A 22 3.93 -14.76 7.60
N LYS A 23 4.86 -14.17 8.39
CA LYS A 23 5.95 -14.94 9.02
C LYS A 23 5.44 -16.05 9.93
N HIS A 24 4.37 -15.81 10.70
CA HIS A 24 3.79 -16.85 11.54
C HIS A 24 3.16 -17.98 10.73
N LEU A 25 2.49 -17.67 9.61
CA LEU A 25 1.96 -18.69 8.70
C LEU A 25 3.07 -19.59 8.15
N HIS A 26 4.16 -19.00 7.66
CA HIS A 26 5.31 -19.75 7.15
C HIS A 26 6.01 -20.57 8.25
N SER A 27 6.05 -20.06 9.48
CA SER A 27 6.54 -20.82 10.63
C SER A 27 5.66 -22.04 10.92
N LEU A 28 4.33 -21.93 10.81
CA LEU A 28 3.42 -23.06 11.00
C LEU A 28 3.65 -24.14 9.93
N LEU A 29 3.84 -23.77 8.67
CA LEU A 29 4.14 -24.72 7.58
C LEU A 29 5.45 -25.47 7.83
N THR A 30 6.47 -24.78 8.34
CA THR A 30 7.75 -25.40 8.73
C THR A 30 7.54 -26.43 9.85
N LEU A 31 6.76 -26.07 10.88
CA LEU A 31 6.43 -27.00 11.97
C LEU A 31 5.62 -28.19 11.47
N SER A 32 4.71 -27.97 10.52
CA SER A 32 3.90 -29.06 9.96
C SER A 32 4.75 -30.07 9.18
N SER A 33 5.72 -29.61 8.37
CA SER A 33 6.67 -30.51 7.70
C SER A 33 7.47 -31.39 8.68
N SER A 34 7.81 -30.83 9.85
CA SER A 34 8.49 -31.59 10.92
C SER A 34 7.55 -32.62 11.56
N SER A 35 6.27 -32.26 11.74
CA SER A 35 5.24 -33.18 12.23
C SER A 35 5.01 -34.35 11.26
N GLN A 36 4.93 -34.08 9.95
CA GLN A 36 4.80 -35.13 8.92
C GLN A 36 5.99 -36.10 8.90
N ALA A 37 7.21 -35.59 9.06
CA ALA A 37 8.39 -36.44 9.19
C ALA A 37 8.30 -37.35 10.43
N ALA A 38 7.81 -36.82 11.55
CA ALA A 38 7.57 -37.61 12.76
C ALA A 38 6.47 -38.67 12.57
N PHE A 39 5.37 -38.35 11.87
CA PHE A 39 4.35 -39.34 11.49
C PHE A 39 4.93 -40.47 10.65
N SER A 40 5.76 -40.13 9.65
CA SER A 40 6.41 -41.11 8.77
C SER A 40 7.36 -42.02 9.56
N ALA A 41 8.17 -41.45 10.45
CA ALA A 41 9.05 -42.21 11.32
C ALA A 41 8.25 -43.15 12.24
N TYR A 42 7.19 -42.65 12.87
CA TYR A 42 6.33 -43.47 13.74
C TYR A 42 5.61 -44.58 12.98
N ALA A 43 5.12 -44.31 11.77
CA ALA A 43 4.52 -45.32 10.90
C ALA A 43 5.51 -46.45 10.57
N SER A 44 6.78 -46.13 10.29
CA SER A 44 7.81 -47.15 10.01
C SER A 44 8.16 -48.03 11.21
N ALA A 45 7.94 -47.56 12.43
CA ALA A 45 8.11 -48.32 13.66
C ALA A 45 6.84 -49.07 14.10
N SER A 46 5.74 -48.94 13.35
CA SER A 46 4.43 -49.51 13.69
C SER A 46 4.16 -50.84 12.99
N SER A 47 3.13 -51.57 13.43
CA SER A 47 2.62 -52.73 12.68
C SER A 47 2.10 -52.30 11.30
N GLN A 48 2.09 -53.22 10.34
CA GLN A 48 1.76 -52.89 8.94
C GLN A 48 0.38 -52.24 8.78
N ASP A 49 -0.62 -52.68 9.53
CA ASP A 49 -1.97 -52.12 9.45
C ASP A 49 -2.05 -50.72 10.08
N LEU A 50 -1.39 -50.52 11.22
CA LEU A 50 -1.32 -49.20 11.86
C LEU A 50 -0.50 -48.21 11.03
N ALA A 51 0.61 -48.66 10.44
CA ALA A 51 1.45 -47.85 9.56
C ALA A 51 0.65 -47.31 8.35
N ARG A 52 -0.20 -48.14 7.73
CA ARG A 52 -1.09 -47.72 6.63
C ARG A 52 -2.05 -46.62 7.06
N VAL A 53 -2.69 -46.77 8.22
CA VAL A 53 -3.62 -45.75 8.77
C VAL A 53 -2.88 -44.44 9.03
N ILE A 54 -1.71 -44.50 9.68
CA ILE A 54 -0.91 -43.30 9.99
C ILE A 54 -0.49 -42.58 8.71
N VAL A 55 0.03 -43.30 7.70
CA VAL A 55 0.45 -42.71 6.43
C VAL A 55 -0.72 -42.06 5.70
N ASN A 56 -1.88 -42.71 5.67
CA ASN A 56 -3.06 -42.16 5.00
C ASN A 56 -3.58 -40.89 5.69
N VAL A 57 -3.61 -40.86 7.03
CA VAL A 57 -3.98 -39.65 7.79
C VAL A 57 -2.94 -38.54 7.60
N ALA A 58 -1.64 -38.87 7.63
CA ALA A 58 -0.58 -37.91 7.38
C ALA A 58 -0.67 -37.29 5.98
N ALA A 59 -1.07 -38.07 4.96
CA ALA A 59 -1.34 -37.55 3.62
C ALA A 59 -2.51 -36.56 3.60
N CYS A 60 -3.60 -36.84 4.34
CA CYS A 60 -4.73 -35.91 4.46
C CYS A 60 -4.31 -34.59 5.13
N LEU A 61 -3.50 -34.66 6.20
CA LEU A 61 -2.96 -33.48 6.88
C LEU A 61 -2.03 -32.68 5.96
N SER A 62 -1.24 -33.35 5.11
CA SER A 62 -0.42 -32.67 4.10
C SER A 62 -1.26 -31.87 3.10
N GLY A 63 -2.41 -32.39 2.68
CA GLY A 63 -3.34 -31.63 1.83
C GLY A 63 -3.89 -30.37 2.54
N ALA A 64 -4.06 -30.42 3.86
CA ALA A 64 -4.44 -29.24 4.64
C ALA A 64 -3.30 -28.20 4.72
N ASP A 65 -2.05 -28.66 4.84
CA ASP A 65 -0.87 -27.80 4.85
C ASP A 65 -0.66 -27.10 3.50
N ASP A 66 -0.85 -27.82 2.39
CA ASP A 66 -0.76 -27.25 1.03
C ASP A 66 -1.79 -26.14 0.83
N ALA A 67 -3.02 -26.36 1.30
CA ALA A 67 -4.07 -25.34 1.26
C ALA A 67 -3.77 -24.12 2.14
N LEU A 68 -3.10 -24.32 3.29
CA LEU A 68 -2.61 -23.23 4.12
C LEU A 68 -1.48 -22.45 3.45
N ALA A 69 -0.60 -23.14 2.71
CA ALA A 69 0.48 -22.53 1.95
C ALA A 69 -0.05 -21.62 0.83
N ASP A 70 -1.09 -22.04 0.11
CA ASP A 70 -1.78 -21.21 -0.88
C ASP A 70 -2.38 -19.94 -0.25
N TYR A 71 -3.00 -20.07 0.93
CA TYR A 71 -3.51 -18.91 1.66
C TYR A 71 -2.39 -17.98 2.14
N ALA A 72 -1.29 -18.53 2.64
CA ALA A 72 -0.11 -17.74 3.02
C ALA A 72 0.46 -16.97 1.81
N GLY A 73 0.50 -17.58 0.62
CA GLY A 73 0.88 -16.91 -0.62
C GLY A 73 -0.02 -15.71 -0.96
N ALA A 74 -1.33 -15.85 -0.82
CA ALA A 74 -2.26 -14.73 -1.03
C ALA A 74 -2.07 -13.58 -0.03
N VAL A 75 -1.66 -13.88 1.21
CA VAL A 75 -1.29 -12.87 2.21
C VAL A 75 0.01 -12.15 1.81
N ASP A 76 0.98 -12.87 1.25
CA ASP A 76 2.22 -12.27 0.72
C ASP A 76 1.93 -11.33 -0.47
N GLU A 77 1.10 -11.75 -1.42
CA GLU A 77 0.68 -10.90 -2.55
C GLU A 77 -0.02 -9.62 -2.08
N TRP A 78 -0.87 -9.72 -1.06
CA TRP A 78 -1.51 -8.57 -0.42
C TRP A 78 -0.48 -7.60 0.16
N ARG A 79 0.50 -8.12 0.91
CA ARG A 79 1.59 -7.32 1.49
C ARG A 79 2.41 -6.61 0.41
N ASP A 80 2.72 -7.29 -0.68
CA ASP A 80 3.46 -6.70 -1.79
C ASP A 80 2.65 -5.60 -2.48
N GLY A 81 1.32 -5.76 -2.56
CA GLY A 81 0.38 -4.69 -2.90
C GLY A 81 0.52 -3.46 -2.00
N LEU A 82 0.49 -3.64 -0.68
CA LEU A 82 0.66 -2.54 0.27
C LEU A 82 2.01 -1.82 0.13
N ALA A 83 3.09 -2.56 -0.14
CA ALA A 83 4.40 -1.99 -0.40
C ALA A 83 4.42 -1.10 -1.65
N ARG A 84 3.68 -1.48 -2.71
CA ARG A 84 3.51 -0.64 -3.91
C ARG A 84 2.76 0.65 -3.61
N ILE A 85 1.71 0.61 -2.78
CA ILE A 85 1.02 1.84 -2.34
C ILE A 85 1.99 2.75 -1.60
N LYS A 86 2.78 2.20 -0.68
CA LYS A 86 3.77 2.96 0.10
C LYS A 86 4.78 3.65 -0.80
N SER A 87 5.34 2.95 -1.78
CA SER A 87 6.29 3.53 -2.75
C SER A 87 5.67 4.72 -3.50
N ALA A 88 4.42 4.59 -3.94
CA ALA A 88 3.72 5.66 -4.62
C ALA A 88 3.39 6.87 -3.69
N GLU A 89 3.14 6.63 -2.40
CA GLU A 89 3.02 7.71 -1.40
C GLU A 89 4.34 8.46 -1.18
N GLU A 90 5.45 7.73 -1.16
CA GLU A 90 6.80 8.32 -1.02
C GLU A 90 7.15 9.19 -2.24
N GLU A 91 6.86 8.71 -3.46
CA GLU A 91 6.99 9.51 -4.70
C GLU A 91 6.15 10.79 -4.64
N LEU A 92 4.88 10.71 -4.23
CA LEU A 92 4.03 11.88 -4.07
C LEU A 92 4.59 12.85 -3.04
N GLY A 93 5.19 12.34 -1.96
CA GLY A 93 5.88 13.13 -0.94
C GLY A 93 7.06 13.94 -1.49
N LEU A 94 7.78 13.40 -2.48
CA LEU A 94 8.85 14.15 -3.17
C LEU A 94 8.27 15.34 -3.96
N ILE A 95 7.18 15.11 -4.69
CA ILE A 95 6.52 16.16 -5.51
C ILE A 95 5.94 17.26 -4.61
N LEU A 96 5.35 16.90 -3.47
CA LEU A 96 4.86 17.87 -2.49
C LEU A 96 6.00 18.74 -1.93
N ARG A 97 7.18 18.16 -1.71
CA ARG A 97 8.37 18.91 -1.29
C ARG A 97 8.84 19.86 -2.40
N ASP A 98 8.86 19.42 -3.65
CA ASP A 98 9.22 20.27 -4.79
C ASP A 98 8.24 21.45 -4.93
N ARG A 99 6.94 21.19 -4.76
CA ARG A 99 5.93 22.25 -4.72
C ARG A 99 6.23 23.29 -3.65
N GLU A 100 6.58 22.88 -2.43
CA GLU A 100 6.95 23.79 -1.34
C GLU A 100 8.20 24.64 -1.69
N ILE A 101 9.18 24.03 -2.35
CA ILE A 101 10.36 24.73 -2.86
C ILE A 101 9.97 25.77 -3.92
N PHE A 102 9.14 25.42 -4.89
CA PHE A 102 8.67 26.34 -5.93
C PHE A 102 7.82 27.48 -5.35
N VAL A 103 6.93 27.20 -4.39
CA VAL A 103 6.17 28.23 -3.66
C VAL A 103 7.13 29.19 -2.95
N THR A 104 8.16 28.68 -2.27
CA THR A 104 9.16 29.51 -1.60
C THR A 104 9.94 30.37 -2.59
N ARG A 105 10.31 29.84 -3.76
CA ARG A 105 10.96 30.61 -4.84
C ARG A 105 10.06 31.70 -5.38
N LEU A 106 8.78 31.39 -5.63
CA LEU A 106 7.78 32.35 -6.10
C LEU A 106 7.61 33.49 -5.09
N LEU A 107 7.47 33.18 -3.80
CA LEU A 107 7.38 34.19 -2.72
C LEU A 107 8.63 35.06 -2.60
N LYS A 108 9.81 34.52 -2.89
CA LYS A 108 11.06 35.30 -2.95
C LYS A 108 11.10 36.21 -4.17
N ALA A 109 10.64 35.73 -5.33
CA ALA A 109 10.59 36.51 -6.58
C ALA A 109 9.49 37.59 -6.57
N SER A 110 8.40 37.38 -5.83
CA SER A 110 7.28 38.32 -5.74
C SER A 110 7.49 39.45 -4.73
N LYS A 111 8.54 39.40 -3.89
CA LYS A 111 8.84 40.48 -2.95
C LYS A 111 9.35 41.70 -3.72
N PRO A 112 8.71 42.88 -3.60
CA PRO A 112 9.25 44.10 -4.19
C PRO A 112 10.64 44.35 -3.61
N GLN A 113 11.62 44.62 -4.48
CA GLN A 113 12.95 45.04 -4.04
C GLN A 113 12.76 46.28 -3.17
N LYS A 114 13.30 46.28 -1.93
CA LYS A 114 13.31 47.48 -1.08
C LYS A 114 13.84 48.61 -1.95
N ALA A 115 12.96 49.57 -2.29
CA ALA A 115 13.39 50.83 -2.88
C ALA A 115 14.46 51.37 -1.93
N ASN A 116 15.65 51.59 -2.48
CA ASN A 116 16.75 52.20 -1.75
C ASN A 116 16.20 53.50 -1.14
N ARG A 117 16.31 53.64 0.19
CA ARG A 117 15.61 54.67 0.98
C ARG A 117 16.20 56.08 0.81
N ASP A 118 16.79 56.35 -0.36
CA ASP A 118 17.50 57.58 -0.70
C ASP A 118 16.97 58.26 -1.97
N SER A 119 15.98 57.70 -2.67
CA SER A 119 15.41 58.32 -3.89
C SER A 119 14.19 59.22 -3.63
N LEU A 120 13.96 59.68 -2.39
CA LEU A 120 12.85 60.55 -2.00
C LEU A 120 13.26 62.01 -1.73
N ILE A 121 14.38 62.46 -2.28
CA ILE A 121 14.73 63.90 -2.33
C ILE A 121 14.99 64.31 -3.78
N ASN A 122 13.97 64.20 -4.63
CA ASN A 122 13.87 65.08 -5.79
C ASN A 122 12.41 65.24 -6.25
N LEU A 123 11.51 65.50 -5.30
CA LEU A 123 10.25 66.19 -5.61
C LEU A 123 10.57 67.68 -5.79
N GLY A 124 11.07 68.03 -6.96
CA GLY A 124 11.31 69.39 -7.40
C GLY A 124 10.62 69.61 -8.75
N LEU A 125 9.51 70.34 -8.70
CA LEU A 125 8.80 71.01 -9.80
C LEU A 125 9.42 70.88 -11.20
N SER A 126 8.72 70.25 -12.15
CA SER A 126 8.57 70.74 -13.54
C SER A 126 7.79 69.74 -14.40
N ASN A 127 6.47 69.78 -14.28
CA ASN A 127 5.59 69.29 -15.33
C ASN A 127 5.31 70.48 -16.25
N ILE A 128 6.07 70.63 -17.36
CA ILE A 128 5.78 71.49 -18.52
C ILE A 128 6.83 71.21 -19.64
N ARG A 129 6.33 70.83 -20.82
CA ARG A 129 6.85 71.09 -22.18
C ARG A 129 7.83 70.11 -22.90
N ALA A 130 7.29 69.64 -24.03
CA ALA A 130 7.84 69.53 -25.40
C ALA A 130 8.96 68.55 -25.78
N SER A 131 8.74 67.98 -26.97
CA SER A 131 9.67 67.30 -27.88
C SER A 131 11.07 67.91 -27.94
N LEU A 132 12.07 67.07 -28.24
CA LEU A 132 12.88 67.11 -29.46
C LEU A 132 13.89 65.95 -29.46
N SER A 133 14.16 65.44 -30.66
CA SER A 133 15.20 64.44 -30.95
C SER A 133 16.59 65.08 -30.84
N GLU A 134 17.55 64.41 -30.21
CA GLU A 134 18.98 64.62 -30.51
C GLU A 134 19.77 63.31 -30.44
N THR A 135 20.48 63.04 -31.52
CA THR A 135 21.58 62.09 -31.65
C THR A 135 22.82 62.62 -30.93
N SER A 136 23.52 61.78 -30.17
CA SER A 136 24.96 61.97 -29.91
C SER A 136 25.66 60.67 -29.54
N LEU A 137 26.79 60.47 -30.21
CA LEU A 137 27.78 59.42 -30.07
C LEU A 137 28.81 59.85 -29.01
N SER A 138 29.16 59.00 -28.03
CA SER A 138 30.54 58.88 -27.51
C SER A 138 30.71 57.69 -26.55
N SER A 139 31.93 57.16 -26.55
CA SER A 139 32.35 55.83 -26.13
C SER A 139 32.78 55.74 -24.64
N PRO A 140 33.60 54.75 -24.22
CA PRO A 140 33.29 53.82 -23.14
C PRO A 140 34.04 54.11 -21.83
N SER A 141 33.48 53.74 -20.68
CA SER A 141 34.21 53.17 -19.52
C SER A 141 33.34 53.15 -18.26
N HIS A 142 33.71 52.24 -17.37
CA HIS A 142 33.21 52.01 -16.01
C HIS A 142 31.99 51.11 -15.92
N HIS A 143 32.26 49.84 -15.58
CA HIS A 143 31.29 48.92 -14.99
C HIS A 143 30.82 49.46 -13.62
N PRO A 144 29.52 49.75 -13.42
CA PRO A 144 28.93 49.64 -12.10
C PRO A 144 28.30 48.26 -11.97
N ALA A 145 28.33 47.73 -10.75
CA ALA A 145 27.62 46.52 -10.38
C ALA A 145 26.18 46.55 -10.92
N SER A 146 25.82 45.47 -11.62
CA SER A 146 24.53 45.25 -12.27
C SER A 146 23.39 45.36 -11.25
N SER A 147 22.75 46.52 -11.24
CA SER A 147 21.40 46.65 -10.70
C SER A 147 20.49 45.78 -11.57
N PRO A 148 19.78 44.77 -11.02
CA PRO A 148 18.90 43.96 -11.85
C PRO A 148 17.82 44.87 -12.45
N SER A 149 17.75 44.91 -13.78
CA SER A 149 16.68 45.63 -14.47
C SER A 149 15.32 45.05 -14.06
N SER A 150 14.30 45.89 -13.92
CA SER A 150 12.91 45.48 -13.66
C SER A 150 12.42 44.40 -14.63
N SER A 151 12.91 44.42 -15.87
CA SER A 151 12.65 43.37 -16.88
C SER A 151 13.18 41.99 -16.46
N THR A 152 14.34 41.92 -15.81
CA THR A 152 14.94 40.66 -15.33
C THR A 152 14.15 40.06 -14.16
N GLN A 153 13.55 40.89 -13.31
CA GLN A 153 12.67 40.43 -12.22
C GLN A 153 11.34 39.88 -12.77
N LEU A 154 10.76 40.53 -13.78
CA LEU A 154 9.54 40.08 -14.43
C LEU A 154 9.72 38.69 -15.06
N THR A 155 10.85 38.46 -15.74
CA THR A 155 11.19 37.15 -16.32
C THR A 155 11.35 36.08 -15.24
N LYS A 156 12.07 36.36 -14.14
CA LYS A 156 12.25 35.41 -13.03
C LYS A 156 10.93 35.03 -12.36
N LEU A 157 10.02 35.99 -12.20
CA LEU A 157 8.69 35.76 -11.67
C LEU A 157 7.86 34.88 -12.62
N ALA A 158 7.87 35.18 -13.92
CA ALA A 158 7.17 34.38 -14.92
C ALA A 158 7.70 32.93 -14.98
N THR A 159 9.01 32.73 -14.89
CA THR A 159 9.62 31.39 -14.82
C THR A 159 9.19 30.66 -13.55
N ALA A 160 9.23 31.30 -12.38
CA ALA A 160 8.82 30.68 -11.12
C ALA A 160 7.33 30.30 -11.12
N GLN A 161 6.47 31.10 -11.77
CA GLN A 161 5.05 30.78 -11.96
C GLN A 161 4.86 29.58 -12.89
N ALA A 162 5.60 29.53 -14.02
CA ALA A 162 5.54 28.42 -14.96
C ALA A 162 6.00 27.10 -14.33
N GLU A 163 7.10 27.12 -13.56
CA GLU A 163 7.61 25.95 -12.82
C GLU A 163 6.59 25.44 -11.80
N LEU A 164 5.99 26.35 -11.00
CA LEU A 164 4.98 25.97 -10.02
C LEU A 164 3.74 25.39 -10.69
N GLN A 165 3.25 26.00 -11.78
CA GLN A 165 2.09 25.50 -12.50
C GLN A 165 2.34 24.11 -13.11
N ALA A 166 3.54 23.88 -13.67
CA ALA A 166 3.93 22.57 -14.17
C ALA A 166 3.99 21.52 -13.04
N CYS A 167 4.55 21.90 -11.88
CA CYS A 167 4.59 21.05 -10.70
C CYS A 167 3.18 20.69 -10.20
N GLU A 168 2.25 21.65 -10.14
CA GLU A 168 0.85 21.41 -9.74
C GLU A 168 0.11 20.49 -10.73
N GLY A 169 0.36 20.65 -12.03
CA GLY A 169 -0.17 19.72 -13.04
C GLY A 169 0.42 18.31 -12.93
N HIS A 170 1.68 18.18 -12.52
CA HIS A 170 2.29 16.88 -12.23
C HIS A 170 1.71 16.25 -10.97
N LEU A 171 1.57 17.04 -9.90
CA LEU A 171 1.01 16.62 -8.63
C LEU A 171 -0.43 16.10 -8.81
N ALA A 172 -1.31 16.85 -9.48
CA ALA A 172 -2.70 16.45 -9.69
C ALA A 172 -2.82 15.10 -10.42
N ARG A 173 -1.97 14.86 -11.42
CA ARG A 173 -1.93 13.58 -12.13
C ARG A 173 -1.50 12.44 -11.20
N LYS A 174 -0.45 12.66 -10.41
CA LYS A 174 0.08 11.66 -9.48
C LYS A 174 -0.86 11.36 -8.33
N GLU A 175 -1.61 12.34 -7.84
CA GLU A 175 -2.69 12.14 -6.86
C GLU A 175 -3.79 11.22 -7.41
N LEU A 176 -4.21 11.43 -8.66
CA LEU A 176 -5.21 10.58 -9.32
C LEU A 176 -4.68 9.16 -9.58
N GLU A 177 -3.42 9.02 -10.03
CA GLU A 177 -2.77 7.72 -10.19
C GLU A 177 -2.71 6.95 -8.85
N LEU A 178 -2.34 7.63 -7.76
CA LEU A 178 -2.28 7.04 -6.43
C LEU A 178 -3.66 6.60 -5.92
N GLU A 179 -4.70 7.40 -6.14
CA GLU A 179 -6.07 7.04 -5.76
C GLU A 179 -6.55 5.80 -6.51
N HIS A 180 -6.32 5.75 -7.82
CA HIS A 180 -6.64 4.59 -8.64
C HIS A 180 -5.87 3.35 -8.18
N LEU A 181 -4.56 3.48 -7.96
CA LEU A 181 -3.69 2.41 -7.49
C LEU A 181 -4.18 1.84 -6.14
N ARG A 182 -4.48 2.71 -5.17
CA ARG A 182 -5.03 2.32 -3.86
C ARG A 182 -6.33 1.55 -4.02
N SER A 183 -7.29 2.09 -4.77
CA SER A 183 -8.57 1.43 -5.00
C SER A 183 -8.41 0.05 -5.62
N SER A 184 -7.53 -0.07 -6.62
CA SER A 184 -7.24 -1.33 -7.32
C SER A 184 -6.59 -2.35 -6.39
N ILE A 185 -5.49 -1.97 -5.72
CA ILE A 185 -4.72 -2.88 -4.86
C ILE A 185 -5.54 -3.34 -3.66
N VAL A 186 -6.27 -2.43 -2.98
CA VAL A 186 -7.11 -2.79 -1.83
C VAL A 186 -8.19 -3.78 -2.26
N ARG A 187 -8.89 -3.51 -3.36
CA ARG A 187 -9.93 -4.41 -3.87
C ARG A 187 -9.34 -5.78 -4.22
N GLN A 188 -8.35 -5.81 -5.12
CA GLN A 188 -7.79 -7.06 -5.63
C GLN A 188 -7.10 -7.88 -4.54
N GLY A 189 -6.35 -7.23 -3.65
CA GLY A 189 -5.62 -7.91 -2.59
C GLY A 189 -6.53 -8.54 -1.53
N LEU A 190 -7.53 -7.80 -1.06
CA LEU A 190 -8.52 -8.34 -0.12
C LEU A 190 -9.36 -9.44 -0.78
N GLU A 191 -9.79 -9.24 -2.02
CA GLU A 191 -10.53 -10.23 -2.80
C GLU A 191 -9.73 -11.52 -3.02
N GLY A 192 -8.45 -11.40 -3.37
CA GLY A 192 -7.51 -12.53 -3.51
C GLY A 192 -7.36 -13.31 -2.21
N ARG A 193 -7.11 -12.60 -1.10
CA ARG A 193 -6.97 -13.20 0.23
C ARG A 193 -8.25 -13.92 0.68
N LEU A 194 -9.43 -13.31 0.49
CA LEU A 194 -10.71 -13.92 0.84
C LEU A 194 -11.00 -15.17 0.01
N ARG A 195 -10.70 -15.14 -1.30
CA ARG A 195 -10.85 -16.33 -2.14
C ARG A 195 -9.92 -17.46 -1.73
N ALA A 196 -8.67 -17.16 -1.42
CA ALA A 196 -7.72 -18.15 -0.93
C ALA A 196 -8.18 -18.73 0.42
N LEU A 197 -8.73 -17.91 1.32
CA LEU A 197 -9.31 -18.36 2.59
C LEU A 197 -10.49 -19.33 2.38
N ILE A 198 -11.41 -19.01 1.46
CA ILE A 198 -12.55 -19.89 1.14
C ILE A 198 -12.06 -21.23 0.60
N ARG A 199 -11.11 -21.23 -0.35
CA ARG A 199 -10.53 -22.46 -0.90
C ARG A 199 -9.81 -23.28 0.17
N CYS A 200 -9.05 -22.61 1.03
CA CYS A 200 -8.36 -23.24 2.16
C CYS A 200 -9.36 -23.97 3.08
N ALA A 201 -10.44 -23.30 3.47
CA ALA A 201 -11.49 -23.90 4.29
C ALA A 201 -12.20 -25.07 3.60
N GLU A 202 -12.44 -24.98 2.28
CA GLU A 202 -13.04 -26.06 1.51
C GLU A 202 -12.14 -27.30 1.46
N ILE A 203 -10.85 -27.12 1.19
CA ILE A 203 -9.88 -28.22 1.17
C ILE A 203 -9.77 -28.85 2.55
N TRP A 204 -9.65 -28.05 3.62
CA TRP A 204 -9.62 -28.55 4.99
C TRP A 204 -10.83 -29.42 5.34
N ARG A 205 -12.04 -29.01 4.90
CA ARG A 205 -13.25 -29.80 5.09
C ARG A 205 -13.17 -31.15 4.37
N VAL A 206 -12.68 -31.17 3.13
CA VAL A 206 -12.55 -32.40 2.33
C VAL A 206 -11.54 -33.34 2.96
N VAL A 207 -10.31 -32.88 3.19
CA VAL A 207 -9.23 -33.74 3.72
C VAL A 207 -9.49 -34.16 5.17
N GLY A 208 -10.17 -33.34 5.96
CA GLY A 208 -10.64 -33.73 7.30
C GLY A 208 -11.66 -34.85 7.24
N GLY A 209 -12.61 -34.78 6.30
CA GLY A 209 -13.57 -35.87 6.05
C GLY A 209 -12.91 -37.15 5.57
N GLU A 210 -11.95 -37.06 4.65
CA GLU A 210 -11.14 -38.19 4.17
C GLU A 210 -10.36 -38.84 5.31
N GLY A 211 -9.71 -38.04 6.17
CA GLY A 211 -8.98 -38.52 7.33
C GLY A 211 -9.88 -39.26 8.33
N LEU A 212 -11.09 -38.76 8.60
CA LEU A 212 -12.08 -39.46 9.41
C LEU A 212 -12.57 -40.75 8.76
N GLY A 213 -12.70 -40.76 7.43
CA GLY A 213 -13.03 -41.96 6.65
C GLY A 213 -11.98 -43.06 6.81
N VAL A 214 -10.68 -42.69 6.76
CA VAL A 214 -9.56 -43.61 7.00
C VAL A 214 -9.63 -44.25 8.39
N LEU A 215 -10.07 -43.49 9.39
CA LEU A 215 -10.21 -43.96 10.78
C LEU A 215 -11.49 -44.78 11.02
N GLY A 216 -12.36 -44.94 10.02
CA GLY A 216 -13.61 -45.69 10.16
C GLY A 216 -14.78 -44.87 10.73
N PHE A 217 -14.62 -43.56 10.92
CA PHE A 217 -15.70 -42.66 11.35
C PHE A 217 -16.57 -42.14 10.19
N GLY A 218 -16.28 -42.54 8.94
CA GLY A 218 -16.98 -42.09 7.73
C GLY A 218 -18.36 -42.69 7.46
N GLY A 219 -19.01 -43.32 8.46
CA GLY A 219 -20.32 -43.95 8.32
C GLY A 219 -21.43 -43.16 9.01
N HIS A 220 -22.37 -42.63 8.22
CA HIS A 220 -23.75 -42.29 8.60
C HIS A 220 -24.12 -40.86 9.06
N GLU A 221 -23.56 -39.79 8.47
CA GLU A 221 -24.23 -38.47 8.53
C GLU A 221 -25.21 -38.31 7.35
N LYS A 222 -26.41 -38.90 7.48
CA LYS A 222 -27.55 -38.53 6.64
C LYS A 222 -27.97 -37.12 7.04
N VAL A 223 -27.50 -36.10 6.33
CA VAL A 223 -28.07 -34.76 6.37
C VAL A 223 -29.46 -34.83 5.75
N GLY A 224 -30.45 -35.22 6.55
CA GLY A 224 -31.86 -35.07 6.23
C GLY A 224 -32.25 -33.61 6.47
N MET A 225 -32.42 -32.84 5.39
CA MET A 225 -33.08 -31.54 5.48
C MET A 225 -34.55 -31.76 5.86
N ALA A 226 -34.86 -31.58 7.13
CA ALA A 226 -36.22 -31.32 7.60
C ALA A 226 -36.24 -29.89 8.16
N ASN A 227 -36.76 -28.96 7.36
CA ASN A 227 -37.24 -27.64 7.75
C ASN A 227 -36.35 -26.80 8.69
N GLY A 228 -35.36 -26.12 8.10
CA GLY A 228 -34.96 -24.78 8.56
C GLY A 228 -34.14 -24.65 9.84
N HIS A 229 -33.73 -25.74 10.50
CA HIS A 229 -32.79 -25.68 11.62
C HIS A 229 -31.62 -26.64 11.39
N VAL A 230 -30.40 -26.11 11.46
CA VAL A 230 -29.16 -26.90 11.45
C VAL A 230 -29.03 -27.58 12.82
N VAL A 231 -29.21 -28.89 12.86
CA VAL A 231 -28.96 -29.70 14.05
C VAL A 231 -27.62 -30.39 13.86
N ILE A 232 -26.59 -29.94 14.59
CA ILE A 232 -25.30 -30.64 14.67
C ILE A 232 -25.43 -31.69 15.77
N GLY A 233 -25.68 -32.93 15.37
CA GLY A 233 -25.69 -34.07 16.30
C GLY A 233 -24.30 -34.64 16.47
N VAL A 234 -23.61 -34.30 17.56
CA VAL A 234 -22.40 -35.03 17.97
C VAL A 234 -22.84 -36.25 18.77
N VAL A 235 -22.70 -37.45 18.19
CA VAL A 235 -22.95 -38.71 18.90
C VAL A 235 -21.69 -39.05 19.71
N GLY A 236 -21.70 -38.73 20.99
CA GLY A 236 -20.75 -39.28 21.96
C GLY A 236 -21.16 -40.69 22.38
N GLU A 237 -20.17 -41.53 22.73
CA GLU A 237 -20.34 -42.96 23.11
C GLU A 237 -21.31 -43.24 24.27
N GLU A 238 -21.82 -42.21 24.95
CA GLU A 238 -22.91 -42.37 25.92
C GLU A 238 -24.08 -41.42 25.61
N GLY A 239 -24.87 -41.75 24.59
CA GLY A 239 -26.34 -41.54 24.53
C GLY A 239 -26.98 -40.20 24.95
N VAL A 240 -26.25 -39.09 25.09
CA VAL A 240 -26.81 -37.79 25.52
C VAL A 240 -26.86 -36.85 24.34
N VAL A 241 -28.08 -36.55 23.90
CA VAL A 241 -28.38 -35.52 22.91
C VAL A 241 -28.43 -34.17 23.63
N VAL A 242 -27.46 -33.30 23.37
CA VAL A 242 -27.53 -31.89 23.80
C VAL A 242 -28.21 -31.08 22.71
N VAL A 243 -29.40 -30.57 22.99
CA VAL A 243 -30.08 -29.59 22.15
C VAL A 243 -29.62 -28.20 22.58
N VAL A 244 -28.85 -27.51 21.72
CA VAL A 244 -28.58 -26.07 21.89
C VAL A 244 -29.58 -25.32 21.00
N GLY A 245 -30.50 -24.60 21.64
CA GLY A 245 -31.46 -23.71 20.99
C GLY A 245 -30.88 -22.34 20.69
#